data_AF-A0A221VZC0-F1
#
_entry.id   AF-A0A221VZC0-F1
#
_cell.length_a   1.000
_cell.length_b   1.000
_cell.length_c   1.000
_cell.angle_alpha   90.00
_cell.angle_beta   90.00
_cell.angle_gamma   90.00
#
_symmetry.space_group_name_H-M   'P 1'
#
loop_
_entity.id
_entity.type
_entity.pdbx_description
1 polymer ?
#
loop_
_entity_poly.entity_id
_entity_poly.type
_entity_poly.pdbx_seq_one_letter_code
_entity_poly.pdbx_strand_id
1 'polypeptide(L)'
;MILTAVLLPAVCLLLVIQARRILLATPVSVVAGSDFMLTYPLRSERWSASVILDKDRLRWEASTNQLGSGYGSPGSRIDVTGSFPLSAVVDTGFRVVREDDDHRSWMRGQLCKLHCPLGPALVLHTKDGEWSMPMNAPDRLAPIVLARAEHLRAERARARRDGETTAF
;
A
#
# COMPACT_ATOMS: atom_id res chain seq x y z
N MET A 1 -32.68 -27.30 -23.32
CA MET A 1 -32.56 -25.94 -23.88
C MET A 1 -32.65 -24.81 -22.85
N ILE A 2 -33.32 -24.99 -21.71
CA ILE A 2 -33.44 -23.92 -20.68
C ILE A 2 -32.13 -23.71 -19.91
N LEU A 3 -31.36 -24.78 -19.64
CA LEU A 3 -30.08 -24.73 -18.92
C LEU A 3 -29.01 -23.86 -19.63
N THR A 4 -28.95 -23.95 -20.95
CA THR A 4 -28.01 -23.19 -21.79
C THR A 4 -28.32 -21.69 -21.82
N ALA A 5 -29.61 -21.31 -21.76
CA ALA A 5 -30.01 -19.90 -21.75
C ALA A 5 -29.72 -19.20 -20.40
N VAL A 6 -29.71 -19.95 -19.30
CA VAL A 6 -29.42 -19.42 -17.95
C VAL A 6 -27.91 -19.38 -17.67
N LEU A 7 -27.14 -20.35 -18.17
CA LEU A 7 -25.69 -20.39 -17.98
C LEU A 7 -24.93 -19.38 -18.84
N LEU A 8 -25.43 -19.05 -20.04
CA LEU A 8 -24.79 -18.11 -20.96
C LEU A 8 -24.49 -16.73 -20.33
N PRO A 9 -25.43 -16.03 -19.68
CA PRO A 9 -25.15 -14.73 -19.06
C PRO A 9 -24.13 -14.82 -17.91
N ALA A 10 -24.16 -15.90 -17.12
CA ALA A 10 -23.20 -16.12 -16.04
C ALA A 10 -21.77 -16.36 -16.58
N VAL A 11 -21.64 -17.15 -17.65
CA VAL A 11 -20.36 -17.40 -18.33
C VAL A 11 -19.83 -16.13 -18.99
N CYS A 12 -20.67 -15.34 -19.66
CA CYS A 12 -20.28 -14.04 -20.22
C CYS A 12 -19.80 -13.07 -19.13
N LEU A 13 -20.50 -13.01 -17.98
CA LEU A 13 -20.09 -12.16 -16.86
C LEU A 13 -18.74 -12.60 -16.27
N LEU A 14 -18.50 -13.91 -16.13
CA LEU A 14 -17.20 -14.44 -15.72
C LEU A 14 -16.10 -14.09 -16.73
N LEU A 15 -16.37 -14.21 -18.04
CA LEU A 15 -15.40 -13.83 -19.09
C LEU A 15 -15.09 -12.33 -19.05
N VAL A 16 -16.08 -11.47 -18.84
CA VAL A 16 -15.88 -10.02 -18.70
C VAL A 16 -15.05 -9.71 -17.45
N ILE A 17 -15.31 -10.38 -16.32
CA ILE A 17 -14.52 -10.22 -15.10
C ILE A 17 -13.06 -10.67 -15.34
N GLN A 18 -12.86 -11.80 -16.01
CA GLN A 18 -11.53 -12.32 -16.32
C GLN A 18 -10.78 -11.41 -17.30
N ALA A 19 -11.44 -10.96 -18.37
CA ALA A 19 -10.87 -10.02 -19.33
C ALA A 19 -10.48 -8.70 -18.64
N ARG A 20 -11.34 -8.17 -17.76
CA ARG A 20 -11.04 -6.98 -16.95
C ARG A 20 -9.86 -7.21 -16.02
N ARG A 21 -9.76 -8.38 -15.38
CA ARG A 21 -8.60 -8.74 -14.54
C ARG A 21 -7.31 -8.78 -15.37
N ILE A 22 -7.32 -9.41 -16.54
CA ILE A 22 -6.14 -9.51 -17.42
C ILE A 22 -5.73 -8.12 -17.93
N LEU A 23 -6.70 -7.32 -18.39
CA LEU A 23 -6.47 -5.97 -18.89
C LEU A 23 -5.99 -5.00 -17.81
N LEU A 24 -6.32 -5.23 -16.54
CA LEU A 24 -5.79 -4.45 -15.42
C LEU A 24 -4.45 -5.02 -14.91
N ALA A 25 -4.22 -6.32 -15.01
CA ALA A 25 -2.98 -6.96 -14.58
C ALA A 25 -1.77 -6.53 -15.41
N THR A 26 -1.93 -6.40 -16.74
CA THR A 26 -0.85 -5.93 -17.63
C THR A 26 -0.33 -4.53 -17.29
N PRO A 27 -1.15 -3.46 -17.21
CA PRO A 27 -0.66 -2.13 -16.84
C PRO A 27 -0.14 -2.10 -15.41
N VAL A 28 -0.76 -2.82 -14.47
CA VAL A 28 -0.29 -2.89 -13.09
C VAL A 28 1.09 -3.57 -12.99
N SER A 29 1.35 -4.62 -13.77
CA SER A 29 2.67 -5.28 -13.82
C SER A 29 3.76 -4.39 -14.42
N VAL A 30 3.42 -3.58 -15.43
CA VAL A 30 4.35 -2.62 -16.06
C VAL A 30 4.66 -1.47 -15.12
N VAL A 31 3.63 -0.91 -14.47
CA VAL A 31 3.81 0.12 -13.42
C VAL A 31 4.63 -0.45 -12.29
N ALA A 32 4.33 -1.67 -11.83
CA ALA A 32 5.08 -2.36 -10.79
C ALA A 32 6.53 -2.70 -11.16
N GLY A 33 6.90 -2.73 -12.44
CA GLY A 33 8.29 -2.85 -12.88
C GLY A 33 9.02 -1.51 -13.08
N SER A 34 8.29 -0.40 -13.04
CA SER A 34 8.85 0.94 -13.28
C SER A 34 9.32 1.59 -11.98
N ASP A 35 10.27 2.52 -12.08
CA ASP A 35 10.62 3.39 -10.95
C ASP A 35 9.60 4.53 -10.88
N PHE A 36 8.72 4.49 -9.89
CA PHE A 36 7.74 5.54 -9.62
C PHE A 36 7.69 5.85 -8.13
N MET A 37 7.39 7.11 -7.82
CA MET A 37 7.11 7.56 -6.47
C MET A 37 5.63 7.89 -6.35
N LEU A 38 4.93 7.22 -5.44
CA LEU A 38 3.53 7.55 -5.15
C LEU A 38 3.44 8.19 -3.77
N THR A 39 3.07 9.47 -3.75
CA THR A 39 2.85 10.25 -2.53
C THR A 39 1.36 10.35 -2.24
N TYR A 40 0.94 9.80 -1.09
CA TYR A 40 -0.43 9.90 -0.61
C TYR A 40 -0.49 10.81 0.63
N PRO A 41 -1.01 12.05 0.49
CA PRO A 41 -1.16 12.96 1.61
C PRO A 41 -2.39 12.62 2.45
N LEU A 42 -2.21 12.59 3.76
CA LEU A 42 -3.23 12.44 4.77
C LEU A 42 -3.25 13.71 5.60
N ARG A 43 -4.37 14.43 5.60
CA ARG A 43 -4.52 15.65 6.39
C ARG A 43 -5.62 15.48 7.41
N SER A 44 -5.31 15.87 8.64
CA SER A 44 -6.26 16.11 9.72
C SER A 44 -6.04 17.53 10.23
N GLU A 45 -6.88 18.02 11.14
CA GLU A 45 -6.68 19.34 11.75
C GLU A 45 -5.34 19.42 12.51
N ARG A 46 -4.94 18.33 13.17
CA ARG A 46 -3.73 18.29 14.02
C ARG A 46 -2.47 17.79 13.32
N TRP A 47 -2.59 17.01 12.26
CA TRP A 47 -1.46 16.32 11.62
C TRP A 47 -1.55 16.37 10.10
N SER A 48 -0.39 16.49 9.47
CA SER A 48 -0.16 16.18 8.06
C SER A 48 0.74 14.96 7.99
N ALA A 49 0.34 13.96 7.20
CA ALA A 49 1.13 12.77 6.98
C ALA A 49 1.25 12.48 5.48
N SER A 50 2.36 11.87 5.09
CA SER A 50 2.58 11.42 3.71
C SER A 50 3.01 9.97 3.73
N VAL A 51 2.49 9.21 2.78
CA VAL A 51 2.95 7.86 2.48
C VAL A 51 3.65 7.93 1.14
N ILE A 52 4.86 7.42 1.09
CA ILE A 52 5.68 7.41 -0.11
C ILE A 52 5.97 5.95 -0.46
N LEU A 53 5.37 5.49 -1.54
CA LEU A 53 5.80 4.25 -2.20
C LEU A 53 7.04 4.59 -3.01
N ASP A 54 8.20 4.13 -2.56
CA ASP A 54 9.50 4.28 -3.20
C ASP A 54 9.97 2.90 -3.72
N LYS A 55 10.90 2.90 -4.67
CA LYS A 55 11.39 1.77 -5.47
C LYS A 55 11.25 0.41 -4.77
N ASP A 56 11.84 0.24 -3.60
CA ASP A 56 11.85 -1.01 -2.84
C ASP A 56 11.22 -0.90 -1.44
N ARG A 57 10.73 0.29 -1.06
CA ARG A 57 10.28 0.58 0.31
C ARG A 57 9.01 1.40 0.35
N LEU A 58 8.16 1.06 1.31
CA LEU A 58 7.08 1.94 1.74
C LEU A 58 7.60 2.80 2.87
N ARG A 59 7.62 4.11 2.65
CA ARG A 59 8.03 5.12 3.63
C ARG A 59 6.81 5.91 4.07
N TRP A 60 6.87 6.41 5.29
CA TRP A 60 5.86 7.30 5.79
C TRP A 60 6.46 8.32 6.73
N GLU A 61 5.83 9.48 6.73
CA GLU A 61 6.19 10.61 7.58
C GLU A 61 4.92 11.30 8.05
N ALA A 62 4.97 11.85 9.26
CA ALA A 62 3.93 12.73 9.77
C ALA A 62 4.55 13.88 10.56
N SER A 63 3.96 15.05 10.40
CA SER A 63 4.27 16.28 11.11
C SER A 63 3.00 16.85 11.74
N THR A 64 3.14 17.43 12.94
CA THR A 64 2.08 18.21 13.56
C THR A 64 1.84 19.47 12.73
N ASN A 65 0.58 19.77 12.43
CA ASN A 65 0.22 21.04 11.81
C ASN A 65 0.45 22.16 12.82
N GLN A 66 1.60 22.83 12.75
CA GLN A 66 1.80 24.04 13.53
C GLN A 66 1.00 25.18 12.89
N LEU A 67 -0.12 25.56 13.51
CA LEU A 67 -0.70 26.90 13.31
C LEU A 67 0.29 27.91 13.92
N GLY A 68 1.23 28.39 13.12
CA GLY A 68 2.15 29.43 13.56
C GLY A 68 1.40 30.73 13.79
N SER A 69 1.13 31.08 15.05
CA SER A 69 0.79 32.44 15.48
C SER A 69 2.03 33.26 15.85
N GLY A 70 3.22 32.89 15.35
CA GLY A 70 4.49 33.49 15.74
C GLY A 70 5.38 33.78 14.55
N TYR A 71 5.84 35.03 14.45
CA TYR A 71 6.79 35.52 13.47
C TYR A 71 8.14 34.82 13.66
N GLY A 72 8.46 33.83 12.82
CA GLY A 72 9.73 33.12 12.86
C GLY A 72 9.64 31.69 12.37
N SER A 73 9.92 31.50 11.08
CA SER A 73 10.17 30.24 10.36
C SER A 73 9.37 29.00 10.82
N PRO A 74 8.26 28.64 10.15
CA PRO A 74 7.57 27.38 10.38
C PRO A 74 8.38 26.24 9.76
N GLY A 75 9.40 25.77 10.48
CA GLY A 75 10.06 24.51 10.16
C GLY A 75 9.08 23.37 10.43
N SER A 76 8.56 22.73 9.38
CA SER A 76 7.75 21.51 9.50
C SER A 76 8.58 20.44 10.21
N ARG A 77 8.40 20.29 11.53
CA ARG A 77 9.03 19.24 12.32
C ARG A 77 8.37 17.90 11.98
N ILE A 78 9.16 16.96 11.47
CA ILE A 78 8.70 15.58 11.29
C ILE A 78 8.72 14.91 12.67
N ASP A 79 7.55 14.54 13.17
CA ASP A 79 7.36 13.94 14.49
C ASP A 79 7.41 12.41 14.43
N VAL A 80 7.00 11.85 13.30
CA VAL A 80 6.95 10.40 13.07
C VAL A 80 7.52 10.13 11.70
N THR A 81 8.49 9.22 11.63
CA THR A 81 8.97 8.67 10.36
C THR A 81 9.16 7.16 10.53
N GLY A 82 8.91 6.42 9.46
CA GLY A 82 9.15 5.00 9.41
C GLY A 82 9.22 4.49 7.98
N SER A 83 9.71 3.27 7.84
CA SER A 83 9.83 2.64 6.54
C SER A 83 9.87 1.13 6.66
N PHE A 84 9.27 0.43 5.71
CA PHE A 84 9.36 -1.02 5.61
C PHE A 84 9.65 -1.45 4.16
N PRO A 85 10.34 -2.58 3.94
CA PRO A 85 10.64 -3.05 2.59
C PRO A 85 9.38 -3.64 1.92
N LEU A 86 9.01 -3.17 0.72
CA LEU A 86 7.81 -3.62 0.01
C LEU A 86 7.82 -5.13 -0.27
N SER A 87 9.01 -5.71 -0.47
CA SER A 87 9.21 -7.15 -0.60
C SER A 87 8.71 -8.01 0.57
N ALA A 88 8.50 -7.41 1.75
CA ALA A 88 7.97 -8.10 2.93
C ALA A 88 6.44 -8.21 2.92
N VAL A 89 5.76 -7.50 2.01
CA VAL A 89 4.32 -7.61 1.79
C VAL A 89 4.02 -8.93 1.08
N VAL A 90 3.25 -9.76 1.77
CA VAL A 90 2.81 -11.07 1.28
C VAL A 90 1.45 -10.93 0.61
N ASP A 91 0.55 -10.16 1.20
CA ASP A 91 -0.81 -9.94 0.71
C ASP A 91 -1.31 -8.54 1.05
N THR A 92 -2.33 -8.06 0.33
CA THR A 92 -3.01 -6.79 0.60
C THR A 92 -4.51 -7.01 0.78
N GLY A 93 -5.07 -6.28 1.73
CA GLY A 93 -6.48 -6.37 2.09
C GLY A 93 -7.13 -5.01 2.22
N PHE A 94 -8.44 -5.03 2.42
CA PHE A 94 -9.23 -3.85 2.69
C PHE A 94 -9.92 -3.99 4.05
N ARG A 95 -9.90 -2.92 4.85
CA ARG A 95 -10.63 -2.85 6.11
C ARG A 95 -11.25 -1.47 6.27
N VAL A 96 -12.44 -1.42 6.84
CA VAL A 96 -13.02 -0.18 7.36
C VAL A 96 -12.71 -0.13 8.84
N VAL A 97 -11.87 0.80 9.27
CA VAL A 97 -11.49 1.02 10.66
C VAL A 97 -12.67 1.62 11.40
N ARG A 98 -13.16 0.91 12.41
CA ARG A 98 -14.28 1.32 13.28
C ARG A 98 -13.78 1.76 14.65
N GLU A 99 -14.67 2.38 15.42
CA GLU A 99 -14.34 2.89 16.77
C GLU A 99 -13.93 1.77 17.73
N ASP A 100 -14.50 0.57 17.55
CA ASP A 100 -14.17 -0.64 18.32
C ASP A 100 -12.88 -1.36 17.84
N ASP A 101 -12.30 -0.94 16.70
CA ASP A 101 -11.01 -1.48 16.24
C ASP A 101 -9.87 -0.85 17.07
N ASP A 102 -9.76 -1.38 18.28
CA ASP A 102 -8.80 -1.07 19.34
C ASP A 102 -7.45 -0.54 18.81
N HIS A 103 -7.21 0.77 18.98
CA HIS A 103 -5.94 1.49 19.00
C HIS A 103 -4.78 0.97 18.11
N ARG A 104 -5.06 0.41 16.93
CA ARG A 104 -4.01 -0.10 16.06
C ARG A 104 -3.20 1.08 15.55
N SER A 105 -1.95 1.12 15.99
CA SER A 105 -0.98 2.14 15.60
C SER A 105 -0.67 1.96 14.13
N TRP A 106 -1.09 2.93 13.33
CA TRP A 106 -0.94 2.92 11.87
C TRP A 106 0.47 3.36 11.46
N MET A 107 1.02 4.36 12.17
CA MET A 107 2.43 4.75 12.07
C MET A 107 3.10 4.57 13.43
N ARG A 108 4.14 3.75 13.46
CA ARG A 108 5.09 3.68 14.57
C ARG A 108 6.37 4.38 14.14
N GLY A 109 6.67 5.51 14.76
CA GLY A 109 7.96 6.17 14.64
C GLY A 109 8.77 6.03 15.91
N GLN A 110 9.99 6.55 15.88
CA GLN A 110 10.92 6.52 17.00
C GLN A 110 10.41 7.30 18.23
N LEU A 111 9.54 8.30 18.02
CA LEU A 111 9.13 9.26 19.06
C LEU A 111 7.63 9.21 19.41
N CYS A 112 6.76 8.77 18.49
CA CYS A 112 5.31 8.75 18.69
C CYS A 112 4.64 7.59 17.93
N LYS A 113 3.47 7.16 18.42
CA LYS A 113 2.57 6.23 17.73
C LYS A 113 1.32 7.01 17.31
N LEU A 114 0.96 6.95 16.03
CA LEU A 114 -0.28 7.54 15.52
C LEU A 114 -1.33 6.44 15.34
N HIS A 115 -2.53 6.69 15.84
CA HIS A 115 -3.68 5.81 15.66
C HIS A 115 -4.27 5.99 14.26
N CYS A 116 -4.82 4.90 13.70
CA CYS A 116 -5.52 4.97 12.43
C CYS A 116 -6.83 5.76 12.61
N PRO A 117 -7.10 6.82 11.83
CA PRO A 117 -8.41 7.46 11.81
C PRO A 117 -9.48 6.48 11.32
N LEU A 118 -10.72 6.74 11.71
CA LEU A 118 -11.88 5.99 11.25
C LEU A 118 -12.02 6.08 9.73
N GLY A 119 -12.47 4.98 9.12
CA GLY A 119 -12.74 4.92 7.69
C GLY A 119 -11.93 3.87 6.94
N PRO A 120 -11.89 3.96 5.60
CA PRO A 120 -11.22 2.96 4.77
C PRO A 120 -9.71 2.93 5.01
N ALA A 121 -9.17 1.71 5.07
CA ALA A 121 -7.76 1.45 5.23
C ALA A 121 -7.29 0.31 4.32
N LEU A 122 -6.10 0.49 3.77
CA LEU A 122 -5.34 -0.56 3.11
C LEU A 122 -4.65 -1.40 4.18
N VAL A 123 -4.90 -2.70 4.17
CA VAL A 123 -4.22 -3.65 5.06
C VAL A 123 -3.08 -4.28 4.28
N LEU A 124 -1.89 -4.30 4.88
CA LEU A 124 -0.70 -4.95 4.35
C LEU A 124 -0.35 -6.09 5.28
N HIS A 125 -0.39 -7.31 4.75
CA HIS A 125 -0.03 -8.51 5.49
C HIS A 125 1.46 -8.79 5.26
N THR A 126 2.23 -8.77 6.34
CA THR A 126 3.64 -9.16 6.34
C THR A 126 3.81 -10.42 7.20
N LYS A 127 5.01 -11.01 7.18
CA LYS A 127 5.33 -12.13 8.08
C LYS A 127 5.32 -11.73 9.55
N ASP A 128 5.62 -10.46 9.83
CA ASP A 128 5.75 -9.92 11.18
C ASP A 128 4.43 -9.39 11.73
N GLY A 129 3.36 -9.39 10.92
CA GLY A 129 2.02 -9.03 11.32
C GLY A 129 1.24 -8.23 10.28
N GLU A 130 0.15 -7.62 10.74
CA GLU A 130 -0.72 -6.78 9.92
C GLU A 130 -0.39 -5.30 10.12
N TRP A 131 -0.30 -4.57 9.01
CA TRP A 131 -0.18 -3.12 8.99
C TRP A 131 -1.43 -2.52 8.35
N SER A 132 -2.02 -1.51 8.99
CA SER A 132 -3.21 -0.83 8.46
C SER A 132 -2.87 0.61 8.13
N MET A 133 -3.21 1.04 6.92
CA MET A 133 -2.92 2.37 6.39
C MET A 133 -4.22 3.08 6.02
N PRO A 134 -4.59 4.16 6.71
CA PRO A 134 -5.78 4.94 6.37
C PRO A 134 -5.61 5.53 4.97
N MET A 135 -6.60 5.32 4.11
CA MET A 135 -6.64 5.96 2.80
C MET A 135 -8.04 5.88 2.19
N ASN A 136 -8.39 6.87 1.38
CA ASN A 136 -9.72 7.00 0.79
C ASN A 136 -10.02 5.94 -0.27
N ALA A 137 -9.01 5.42 -0.97
CA ALA A 137 -9.17 4.50 -2.10
C ALA A 137 -8.20 3.30 -2.01
N PRO A 138 -8.33 2.45 -0.98
CA PRO A 138 -7.44 1.31 -0.77
C PRO A 138 -7.53 0.26 -1.88
N ASP A 139 -8.69 0.14 -2.51
CA ASP A 139 -8.96 -0.71 -3.67
C ASP A 139 -8.07 -0.39 -4.88
N ARG A 140 -7.69 0.89 -5.05
CA ARG A 140 -6.84 1.32 -6.16
C ARG A 140 -5.36 1.05 -5.92
N LEU A 141 -4.91 1.16 -4.67
CA LEU A 141 -3.50 1.02 -4.30
C LEU A 141 -3.10 -0.41 -3.97
N ALA A 142 -4.01 -1.21 -3.38
CA ALA A 142 -3.79 -2.62 -3.06
C ALA A 142 -3.15 -3.43 -4.20
N PRO A 143 -3.68 -3.42 -5.44
CA PRO A 143 -3.10 -4.20 -6.53
C PRO A 143 -1.72 -3.69 -6.97
N ILE A 144 -1.47 -2.38 -6.90
CA ILE A 144 -0.19 -1.77 -7.27
C ILE A 144 0.89 -2.17 -6.25
N VAL A 145 0.57 -2.09 -4.96
CA VAL A 145 1.49 -2.47 -3.87
C VAL A 145 1.82 -3.96 -3.94
N LEU A 146 0.81 -4.81 -4.15
CA LEU A 146 1.02 -6.25 -4.25
C LEU A 146 1.88 -6.62 -5.46
N ALA A 147 1.56 -6.09 -6.63
CA ALA A 147 2.34 -6.34 -7.84
C ALA A 147 3.80 -5.88 -7.70
N ARG A 148 4.04 -4.73 -7.05
CA ARG A 148 5.41 -4.26 -6.77
C ARG A 148 6.14 -5.19 -5.80
N ALA A 149 5.47 -5.65 -4.75
CA ALA A 149 6.05 -6.61 -3.81
C ALA A 149 6.45 -7.92 -4.49
N GLU A 150 5.60 -8.43 -5.39
CA GLU A 150 5.87 -9.62 -6.20
C GLU A 150 7.05 -9.42 -7.16
N HIS A 151 7.08 -8.28 -7.85
CA HIS A 151 8.18 -7.93 -8.75
C HIS A 151 9.52 -7.92 -8.02
N LEU A 152 9.61 -7.23 -6.87
CA LEU A 152 10.83 -7.18 -6.06
C LEU A 152 11.25 -8.55 -5.52
N ARG A 153 10.28 -9.42 -5.18
CA ARG A 153 10.56 -10.81 -4.78
C ARG A 153 11.13 -11.61 -5.95
N ALA A 154 10.58 -11.45 -7.15
CA ALA A 154 11.06 -12.11 -8.35
C ALA A 154 12.47 -11.64 -8.75
N GLU A 155 12.75 -10.34 -8.69
CA GLU A 155 14.09 -9.79 -8.94
C GLU A 155 15.13 -10.34 -7.97
N ARG A 156 14.83 -10.36 -6.67
CA ARG A 156 15.73 -10.96 -5.66
C ARG A 156 15.95 -12.45 -5.89
N ALA A 157 14.93 -13.18 -6.32
CA ALA A 157 15.06 -14.60 -6.64
C ALA A 157 15.97 -14.82 -7.86
N ARG A 158 15.88 -13.96 -8.89
CA ARG A 158 16.79 -13.99 -10.05
C ARG A 158 18.23 -13.67 -9.64
N ALA A 159 18.44 -12.58 -8.92
CA ALA A 159 19.77 -12.16 -8.46
C ALA A 159 20.47 -13.25 -7.61
N ARG A 160 19.72 -14.01 -6.79
CA ARG A 160 20.26 -15.15 -6.04
C ARG A 160 20.73 -16.29 -6.97
N ARG A 161 19.95 -16.63 -7.98
CA ARG A 161 20.33 -17.67 -8.96
C ARG A 161 21.57 -17.27 -9.76
N ASP A 162 21.64 -16.02 -10.19
CA ASP A 162 22.77 -15.51 -10.98
C ASP A 162 24.06 -15.43 -10.14
N GLY A 163 23.94 -15.09 -8.86
CA GLY A 163 25.05 -15.11 -7.89
C GLY A 163 25.56 -16.52 -7.56
N GLU A 164 24.68 -17.53 -7.53
CA GLU A 164 25.11 -18.93 -7.38
C GLU A 164 25.78 -19.48 -8.65
N THR A 165 25.39 -18.99 -9.83
CA THR A 165 25.91 -19.47 -11.12
C THR A 165 27.33 -18.95 -11.42
N THR A 166 27.73 -17.84 -10.79
CA THR A 166 29.07 -17.22 -10.97
C THR A 166 30.12 -17.71 -9.97
N ALA A 167 29.76 -18.64 -9.08
CA ALA A 167 30.64 -19.18 -8.04
C ALA A 167 31.34 -20.49 -8.42
N PHE A 168 31.38 -20.85 -9.71
CA PHE A 168 32.01 -22.08 -10.23
C PHE A 168 33.21 -21.77 -11.14
#